data_AF-A0A8T8WK96-F1
#
_entry.id   AF-A0A8T8WK96-F1
#
_cell.length_a   1.000
_cell.length_b   1.000
_cell.length_c   1.000
_cell.angle_alpha   90.00
_cell.angle_beta   90.00
_cell.angle_gamma   90.00
#
_symmetry.space_group_name_H-M   'P 1'
#
loop_
_entity.id
_entity.type
_entity.pdbx_description
1 polymer ?
#
loop_
_entity_poly.entity_id
_entity_poly.type
_entity_poly.pdbx_seq_one_letter_code
_entity_poly.pdbx_strand_id
1 'polypeptide(L)'
;MVLLTSSTVSVIISSGIICTFTFLLFLSGYVLQQQSVRNIQHAIRAPELSPLNEDQSLLLNTPPTQQKPITQDPIPASQGTYAYLQLLTRPDPSHICSAILFFHSLTAATDPTNRTRIQDRLFMYPREWDQLYAPGPSPPSHPPSTSPSKHSTITQALTHLRTAALANSIWLLPIDTSSPPGTQTTDTQLLRHGQMQFVNYDSVLYLQTPGLVTDVTNLDAVLLSHPLPGKHDPARPDSYNNPAWMAVPLRPDRERVLPGDGAYLVTVNRVGSVGQVEARGHVMRREVRDGGFGGLVRGVAEDTWGDTGPGYVVFGTEEDGRARWERNELYGAWRRGVEGVCPGVGFEGFYE
;
A
#
# COMPACT_ATOMS: atom_id res chain seq x y z
N MET A 1 -16.71 74.58 7.43
CA MET A 1 -16.51 73.60 8.51
C MET A 1 -17.57 72.52 8.32
N VAL A 2 -17.22 71.40 7.67
CA VAL A 2 -18.20 70.36 7.30
C VAL A 2 -18.30 69.38 8.48
N LEU A 3 -19.41 69.42 9.19
CA LEU A 3 -19.73 68.53 10.32
C LEU A 3 -20.08 67.13 9.77
N LEU A 4 -19.14 66.19 9.88
CA LEU A 4 -19.40 64.78 9.64
C LEU A 4 -20.43 64.28 10.67
N THR A 5 -21.59 63.84 10.21
CA THR A 5 -22.62 63.23 11.06
C THR A 5 -22.11 61.88 11.59
N SER A 6 -22.45 61.54 12.85
CA SER A 6 -22.01 60.30 13.51
C SER A 6 -22.34 59.02 12.72
N SER A 7 -23.43 59.02 11.97
CA SER A 7 -23.81 57.93 11.06
C SER A 7 -22.82 57.72 9.91
N THR A 8 -22.24 58.81 9.37
CA THR A 8 -21.24 58.74 8.30
C THR A 8 -19.95 58.09 8.79
N VAL A 9 -19.54 58.44 10.01
CA VAL A 9 -18.35 57.85 10.65
C VAL A 9 -18.53 56.35 10.88
N SER A 10 -19.71 55.92 11.36
CA SER A 10 -20.00 54.50 11.59
C SER A 10 -19.98 53.67 10.30
N VAL A 11 -20.57 54.19 9.21
CA VAL A 11 -20.58 53.51 7.90
C VAL A 11 -19.17 53.39 7.30
N ILE A 12 -18.34 54.42 7.45
CA ILE A 12 -16.95 54.38 6.97
C ILE A 12 -16.15 53.33 7.74
N ILE A 13 -16.30 53.27 9.07
CA ILE A 13 -15.60 52.29 9.90
C ILE A 13 -16.06 50.87 9.59
N SER A 14 -17.37 50.61 9.49
CA SER A 14 -17.90 49.27 9.22
C SER A 14 -17.52 48.76 7.82
N SER A 15 -17.60 49.62 6.80
CA SER A 15 -17.14 49.32 5.45
C SER A 15 -15.63 49.02 5.42
N GLY A 16 -14.84 49.80 6.17
CA GLY A 16 -13.40 49.57 6.32
C GLY A 16 -13.09 48.18 6.89
N ILE A 17 -13.78 47.78 7.96
CA ILE A 17 -13.60 46.47 8.60
C ILE A 17 -13.98 45.32 7.64
N ILE A 18 -15.12 45.44 6.94
CA ILE A 18 -15.56 44.40 6.00
C ILE A 18 -14.55 44.26 4.85
N CYS A 19 -14.08 45.38 4.29
CA CYS A 19 -13.07 45.38 3.25
C CYS A 19 -11.74 44.76 3.71
N THR A 20 -11.25 45.08 4.91
CA THR A 20 -9.98 44.52 5.40
C THR A 20 -10.08 43.01 5.65
N PHE A 21 -11.16 42.53 6.27
CA PHE A 21 -11.34 41.09 6.47
C PHE A 21 -11.50 40.34 5.14
N THR A 22 -12.25 40.89 4.19
CA THR A 22 -12.40 40.30 2.85
C THR A 22 -11.06 40.22 2.12
N PHE A 23 -10.24 41.28 2.20
CA PHE A 23 -8.91 41.31 1.62
C PHE A 23 -7.95 40.32 2.28
N LEU A 24 -7.99 40.18 3.61
CA LEU A 24 -7.18 39.21 4.35
C LEU A 24 -7.56 37.76 4.02
N LEU A 25 -8.86 37.47 3.88
CA LEU A 25 -9.32 36.15 3.42
C LEU A 25 -8.85 35.86 2.00
N PHE A 26 -8.89 36.87 1.12
CA PHE A 26 -8.38 36.74 -0.23
C PHE A 26 -6.86 36.50 -0.25
N LEU A 27 -6.07 37.21 0.55
CA LEU A 27 -4.63 36.96 0.68
C LEU A 27 -4.33 35.58 1.26
N SER A 28 -5.10 35.12 2.26
CA SER A 28 -4.95 33.79 2.84
C SER A 28 -5.17 32.70 1.78
N GLY A 29 -6.24 32.81 1.00
CA GLY A 29 -6.50 31.92 -0.14
C GLY A 29 -5.40 32.00 -1.21
N TYR A 30 -4.95 33.22 -1.53
CA TYR A 30 -3.90 33.45 -2.53
C TYR A 30 -2.54 32.86 -2.11
N VAL A 31 -2.14 32.98 -0.84
CA VAL A 31 -0.89 32.41 -0.32
C VAL A 31 -0.95 30.87 -0.30
N LEU A 32 -2.09 30.29 0.09
CA LEU A 32 -2.28 28.83 0.06
C LEU A 32 -2.21 28.29 -1.38
N GLN A 33 -2.77 29.03 -2.36
CA GLN A 33 -2.68 28.68 -3.77
C GLN A 33 -1.25 28.81 -4.33
N GLN A 34 -0.51 29.85 -3.93
CA GLN A 34 0.90 30.03 -4.30
C GLN A 34 1.81 28.94 -3.71
N GLN A 35 1.56 28.48 -2.49
CA GLN A 35 2.29 27.36 -1.88
C GLN A 35 2.03 26.05 -2.63
N SER A 36 0.78 25.81 -3.06
CA SER A 36 0.45 24.65 -3.89
C SER A 36 1.22 24.66 -5.22
N VAL A 37 1.22 25.78 -5.94
CA VAL A 37 1.94 25.90 -7.22
C VAL A 37 3.46 25.82 -7.05
N ARG A 38 4.03 26.41 -5.98
CA ARG A 38 5.46 26.31 -5.69
C ARG A 38 5.88 24.91 -5.27
N ASN A 39 5.07 24.18 -4.49
CA ASN A 39 5.34 22.77 -4.17
C ASN A 39 5.31 21.90 -5.43
N ILE A 40 4.38 22.18 -6.34
CA ILE A 40 4.32 21.48 -7.64
C ILE A 40 5.55 21.82 -8.50
N GLN A 41 6.00 23.09 -8.55
CA GLN A 41 7.22 23.45 -9.28
C GLN A 41 8.50 22.87 -8.68
N HIS A 42 8.58 22.71 -7.35
CA HIS A 42 9.69 22.01 -6.70
C HIS A 42 9.64 20.49 -6.92
N ALA A 43 8.44 19.90 -7.05
CA ALA A 43 8.28 18.50 -7.41
C ALA A 43 8.54 18.20 -8.90
N ILE A 44 8.44 19.20 -9.78
CA ILE A 44 8.63 19.07 -11.24
C ILE A 44 10.05 19.46 -11.70
N ARG A 45 10.81 20.26 -10.94
CA ARG A 45 12.24 20.47 -11.27
C ARG A 45 13.01 19.17 -11.08
N ALA A 46 13.34 18.53 -12.21
CA ALA A 46 14.32 17.45 -12.26
C ALA A 46 15.62 17.89 -11.56
N PRO A 47 16.30 16.99 -10.81
CA PRO A 47 17.64 17.26 -10.33
C PRO A 47 18.51 17.67 -11.52
N GLU A 48 19.20 18.80 -11.43
CA GLU A 48 20.21 19.16 -12.43
C GLU A 48 21.20 18.00 -12.56
N LEU A 49 21.28 17.45 -13.78
CA LEU A 49 22.41 16.64 -14.20
C LEU A 49 23.67 17.48 -14.01
N SER A 50 24.43 17.16 -12.97
CA SER A 50 25.82 17.61 -12.88
C SER A 50 26.56 17.11 -14.14
N PRO A 51 27.37 17.94 -14.80
CA PRO A 51 28.01 17.55 -16.06
C PRO A 51 28.95 16.37 -15.82
N LEU A 52 28.71 15.30 -16.57
CA LEU A 52 29.60 14.15 -16.72
C LEU A 52 30.98 14.65 -17.13
N ASN A 53 32.00 14.29 -16.35
CA ASN A 53 33.39 14.33 -16.82
C ASN A 53 33.49 13.46 -18.08
N GLU A 54 33.73 14.13 -19.21
CA GLU A 54 34.34 13.52 -20.38
C GLU A 54 35.73 13.03 -19.97
N ASP A 55 35.90 11.70 -19.83
CA ASP A 55 37.20 11.02 -19.96
C ASP A 55 36.96 9.50 -19.84
N GLN A 56 36.29 8.89 -20.82
CA GLN A 56 36.37 7.43 -21.05
C GLN A 56 35.74 7.03 -22.40
N SER A 57 36.12 7.72 -23.47
CA SER A 57 35.75 7.39 -24.84
C SER A 57 36.98 7.07 -25.68
N LEU A 58 37.85 6.17 -25.19
CA LEU A 58 38.83 5.47 -26.03
C LEU A 58 39.17 4.12 -25.38
N LEU A 59 38.51 3.04 -25.80
CA LEU A 59 39.08 1.69 -25.98
C LEU A 59 37.95 0.73 -26.42
N LEU A 60 37.35 1.00 -27.59
CA LEU A 60 36.73 -0.07 -28.39
C LEU A 60 37.83 -0.63 -29.28
N ASN A 61 38.22 -1.90 -29.06
CA ASN A 61 38.58 -2.89 -30.10
C ASN A 61 39.41 -4.05 -29.51
N THR A 62 38.76 -5.13 -29.08
CA THR A 62 39.38 -6.47 -29.06
C THR A 62 38.32 -7.58 -29.21
N PRO A 63 38.52 -8.61 -30.07
CA PRO A 63 37.54 -9.66 -30.39
C PRO A 63 37.43 -10.77 -29.31
N PRO A 64 36.42 -11.66 -29.36
CA PRO A 64 35.94 -12.39 -28.20
C PRO A 64 36.73 -13.68 -27.97
N THR A 65 37.24 -13.91 -26.75
CA THR A 65 37.64 -15.26 -26.32
C THR A 65 37.32 -15.49 -24.84
N GLN A 66 36.53 -16.54 -24.61
CA GLN A 66 36.39 -17.39 -23.41
C GLN A 66 35.94 -16.76 -22.07
N GLN A 67 34.74 -17.20 -21.68
CA GLN A 67 34.10 -17.04 -20.38
C GLN A 67 34.99 -17.51 -19.22
N LYS A 68 35.05 -16.68 -18.18
CA LYS A 68 35.42 -17.06 -16.81
C LYS A 68 34.32 -16.52 -15.87
N PRO A 69 33.92 -17.23 -14.81
CA PRO A 69 32.74 -16.89 -14.03
C PRO A 69 32.99 -15.58 -13.30
N ILE A 70 32.16 -14.58 -13.56
CA ILE A 70 32.16 -13.32 -12.82
C ILE A 70 31.47 -13.63 -11.49
N THR A 71 32.25 -13.61 -10.42
CA THR A 71 31.79 -13.46 -9.04
C THR A 71 30.78 -12.30 -9.02
N GLN A 72 29.52 -12.61 -8.75
CA GLN A 72 28.47 -11.60 -8.61
C GLN A 72 28.74 -10.80 -7.35
N ASP A 73 29.34 -9.62 -7.52
CA ASP A 73 29.16 -8.56 -6.54
C ASP A 73 27.65 -8.24 -6.45
N PRO A 74 27.11 -7.99 -5.25
CA PRO A 74 25.69 -7.70 -5.09
C PRO A 74 25.36 -6.43 -5.87
N ILE A 75 24.51 -6.55 -6.88
CA ILE A 75 23.90 -5.42 -7.57
C ILE A 75 23.30 -4.50 -6.48
N PRO A 76 23.65 -3.21 -6.43
CA PRO A 76 23.10 -2.31 -5.42
C PRO A 76 21.58 -2.34 -5.56
N ALA A 77 20.90 -2.62 -4.43
CA ALA A 77 19.45 -2.66 -4.32
C ALA A 77 18.85 -1.50 -5.13
N SER A 78 17.91 -1.83 -6.02
CA SER A 78 17.32 -0.87 -6.93
C SER A 78 16.88 0.39 -6.17
N GLN A 79 17.45 1.53 -6.53
CA GLN A 79 17.04 2.82 -6.00
C GLN A 79 15.65 3.12 -6.56
N GLY A 80 14.60 2.92 -5.75
CA GLY A 80 13.23 3.22 -6.14
C GLY A 80 12.30 3.42 -4.94
N THR A 81 11.12 3.97 -5.20
CA THR A 81 10.08 4.17 -4.19
C THR A 81 9.13 2.98 -4.17
N TYR A 82 9.11 2.27 -3.06
CA TYR A 82 8.38 1.03 -2.90
C TYR A 82 7.38 1.10 -1.75
N ALA A 83 6.29 0.35 -1.89
CA ALA A 83 5.33 0.21 -0.82
C ALA A 83 4.77 -1.20 -0.71
N TYR A 84 4.43 -1.60 0.52
CA TYR A 84 3.58 -2.77 0.76
C TYR A 84 2.12 -2.35 0.79
N LEU A 85 1.26 -3.18 0.20
CA LEU A 85 -0.18 -2.98 0.16
C LEU A 85 -0.91 -4.18 0.78
N GLN A 86 -1.75 -3.88 1.76
CA GLN A 86 -2.84 -4.76 2.19
C GLN A 86 -4.15 -4.12 1.70
N LEU A 87 -5.03 -4.92 1.11
CA LEU A 87 -6.34 -4.43 0.68
C LEU A 87 -7.43 -5.36 1.17
N LEU A 88 -8.54 -4.77 1.60
CA LEU A 88 -9.71 -5.49 2.07
C LEU A 88 -10.98 -4.91 1.51
N THR A 89 -11.79 -5.76 0.90
CA THR A 89 -13.10 -5.41 0.33
C THR A 89 -14.24 -5.53 1.32
N ARG A 90 -14.09 -6.37 2.36
CA ARG A 90 -15.07 -6.56 3.44
C ARG A 90 -14.47 -6.19 4.80
N PRO A 91 -15.24 -5.55 5.70
CA PRO A 91 -14.74 -5.12 7.01
C PRO A 91 -14.69 -6.30 7.99
N ASP A 92 -14.01 -7.38 7.60
CA ASP A 92 -13.85 -8.57 8.42
C ASP A 92 -12.84 -8.30 9.55
N PRO A 93 -13.25 -8.41 10.83
CA PRO A 93 -12.39 -8.10 11.96
C PRO A 93 -11.08 -8.91 11.99
N SER A 94 -11.12 -10.20 11.62
CA SER A 94 -9.93 -11.06 11.66
C SER A 94 -8.93 -10.68 10.57
N HIS A 95 -9.42 -10.32 9.39
CA HIS A 95 -8.59 -9.86 8.27
C HIS A 95 -8.02 -8.47 8.54
N ILE A 96 -8.80 -7.55 9.11
CA ILE A 96 -8.35 -6.23 9.54
C ILE A 96 -7.20 -6.38 10.55
N CYS A 97 -7.39 -7.19 11.58
CA CYS A 97 -6.38 -7.39 12.60
C CYS A 97 -5.16 -8.17 12.10
N SER A 98 -5.34 -9.08 11.14
CA SER A 98 -4.20 -9.70 10.45
C SER A 98 -3.40 -8.69 9.63
N ALA A 99 -4.06 -7.73 8.96
CA ALA A 99 -3.36 -6.67 8.23
C ALA A 99 -2.61 -5.72 9.19
N ILE A 100 -3.19 -5.41 10.34
CA ILE A 100 -2.51 -4.65 11.40
C ILE A 100 -1.26 -5.39 11.87
N LEU A 101 -1.39 -6.71 12.14
CA LEU A 101 -0.27 -7.55 12.55
C LEU A 101 0.85 -7.51 11.51
N PHE A 102 0.51 -7.65 10.22
CA PHE A 102 1.46 -7.54 9.13
C PHE A 102 2.27 -6.23 9.19
N PHE A 103 1.60 -5.07 9.26
CA PHE A 103 2.30 -3.79 9.30
C PHE A 103 3.11 -3.57 10.59
N HIS A 104 2.60 -4.03 11.72
CA HIS A 104 3.33 -4.01 12.98
C HIS A 104 4.61 -4.84 12.88
N SER A 105 4.58 -6.03 12.27
CA SER A 105 5.78 -6.85 12.09
C SER A 105 6.89 -6.17 11.29
N LEU A 106 6.54 -5.26 10.37
CA LEU A 106 7.52 -4.52 9.57
C LEU A 106 8.28 -3.44 10.36
N THR A 107 7.71 -2.96 11.46
CA THR A 107 8.21 -1.81 12.25
C THR A 107 8.65 -2.19 13.66
N ALA A 108 8.15 -3.30 14.21
CA ALA A 108 8.29 -3.68 15.62
C ALA A 108 9.72 -4.05 16.05
N ALA A 109 10.60 -4.40 15.11
CA ALA A 109 11.95 -4.83 15.45
C ALA A 109 12.73 -3.71 16.16
N THR A 110 13.33 -4.05 17.30
CA THR A 110 14.19 -3.11 18.04
C THR A 110 15.49 -2.84 17.28
N ASP A 111 16.05 -3.88 16.65
CA ASP A 111 17.19 -3.77 15.77
C ASP A 111 16.76 -3.13 14.42
N PRO A 112 17.36 -1.99 14.01
CA PRO A 112 17.08 -1.36 12.73
C PRO A 112 17.33 -2.27 11.52
N THR A 113 18.23 -3.25 11.63
CA THR A 113 18.56 -4.17 10.53
C THR A 113 17.44 -5.18 10.24
N ASN A 114 16.59 -5.44 11.23
CA ASN A 114 15.43 -6.33 11.10
C ASN A 114 14.12 -5.60 10.80
N ARG A 115 14.19 -4.28 10.54
CA ARG A 115 13.07 -3.49 10.03
C ARG A 115 13.04 -3.54 8.52
N THR A 116 11.85 -3.33 7.95
CA THR A 116 11.74 -3.23 6.49
C THR A 116 12.52 -2.03 5.97
N ARG A 117 13.16 -2.25 4.83
CA ARG A 117 13.82 -1.23 4.00
C ARG A 117 12.83 -0.55 3.05
N ILE A 118 11.62 -1.09 2.93
CA ILE A 118 10.55 -0.54 2.09
C ILE A 118 9.91 0.66 2.78
N GLN A 119 9.73 1.74 2.00
CA GLN A 119 9.46 3.06 2.55
C GLN A 119 8.05 3.17 3.12
N ASP A 120 7.05 2.76 2.34
CA ASP A 120 5.64 3.02 2.67
C ASP A 120 4.80 1.76 2.88
N ARG A 121 3.73 1.94 3.65
CA ARG A 121 2.78 0.91 4.07
C ARG A 121 1.38 1.42 3.77
N LEU A 122 0.69 0.78 2.83
CA LEU A 122 -0.60 1.22 2.30
C LEU A 122 -1.68 0.22 2.73
N PHE A 123 -2.78 0.72 3.29
CA PHE A 123 -3.96 -0.09 3.57
C PHE A 123 -5.15 0.46 2.78
N MET A 124 -5.64 -0.31 1.82
CA MET A 124 -6.70 0.09 0.91
C MET A 124 -8.03 -0.57 1.26
N TYR A 125 -9.09 0.24 1.33
CA TYR A 125 -10.42 -0.24 1.70
C TYR A 125 -11.52 0.61 1.04
N PRO A 126 -12.74 0.08 0.89
CA PRO A 126 -13.88 0.85 0.41
C PRO A 126 -14.28 1.99 1.36
N ARG A 127 -14.46 3.20 0.82
CA ARG A 127 -14.76 4.42 1.59
C ARG A 127 -16.03 4.29 2.44
N GLU A 128 -17.00 3.48 2.03
CA GLU A 128 -18.22 3.22 2.79
C GLU A 128 -17.98 2.68 4.20
N TRP A 129 -16.81 2.10 4.49
CA TRP A 129 -16.47 1.69 5.86
C TRP A 129 -16.41 2.87 6.83
N ASP A 130 -16.10 4.08 6.34
CA ASP A 130 -16.08 5.28 7.19
C ASP A 130 -17.49 5.67 7.66
N GLN A 131 -18.55 5.21 6.97
CA GLN A 131 -19.94 5.43 7.38
C GLN A 131 -20.36 4.52 8.55
N LEU A 132 -19.65 3.42 8.79
CA LEU A 132 -19.94 2.51 9.93
C LEU A 132 -19.73 3.19 11.29
N TYR A 133 -19.01 4.32 11.29
CA TYR A 133 -18.78 5.18 12.45
C TYR A 133 -19.80 6.30 12.62
N ALA A 134 -20.69 6.50 11.65
CA ALA A 134 -21.74 7.49 11.81
C ALA A 134 -22.63 7.07 12.99
N PRO A 135 -22.87 7.95 13.99
CA PRO A 135 -23.82 7.66 15.04
C PRO A 135 -25.18 7.41 14.39
N GLY A 136 -25.63 6.14 14.41
CA GLY A 136 -26.96 5.80 13.96
C GLY A 136 -28.02 6.55 14.78
N PRO A 137 -29.23 6.76 14.24
CA PRO A 137 -30.34 7.24 15.05
C PRO A 137 -30.54 6.28 16.23
N SER A 138 -30.49 6.84 17.44
CA SER A 138 -30.70 6.28 18.80
C SER A 138 -30.89 4.76 18.97
N PRO A 139 -30.26 4.15 20.00
CA PRO A 139 -30.34 2.71 20.25
C PRO A 139 -31.79 2.22 20.49
N PRO A 140 -32.14 1.00 20.04
CA PRO A 140 -33.38 0.36 20.45
C PRO A 140 -33.39 0.11 21.96
N SER A 141 -34.56 0.29 22.57
CA SER A 141 -34.85 0.22 24.00
C SER A 141 -34.80 -1.20 24.59
N HIS A 142 -33.89 -2.05 24.13
CA HIS A 142 -33.79 -3.46 24.56
C HIS A 142 -32.58 -3.64 25.50
N PRO A 143 -32.71 -4.51 26.53
CA PRO A 143 -31.63 -4.77 27.47
C PRO A 143 -30.37 -5.26 26.74
N PRO A 144 -29.16 -4.94 27.24
CA PRO A 144 -27.91 -5.31 26.60
C PRO A 144 -27.81 -6.84 26.50
N SER A 145 -27.79 -7.34 25.26
CA SER A 145 -27.32 -8.67 24.93
C SER A 145 -25.87 -8.81 25.41
N THR A 146 -25.57 -9.90 26.13
CA THR A 146 -24.22 -10.24 26.59
C THR A 146 -23.26 -10.65 25.48
N SER A 147 -23.75 -10.89 24.25
CA SER A 147 -22.91 -11.10 23.07
C SER A 147 -22.70 -9.78 22.32
N PRO A 148 -21.46 -9.39 21.97
CA PRO A 148 -21.22 -8.25 21.09
C PRO A 148 -21.92 -8.46 19.75
N SER A 149 -22.55 -7.41 19.23
CA SER A 149 -23.15 -7.45 17.90
C SER A 149 -22.05 -7.45 16.83
N LYS A 150 -22.29 -8.05 15.65
CA LYS A 150 -21.33 -8.02 14.52
C LYS A 150 -20.84 -6.61 14.21
N HIS A 151 -21.74 -5.61 14.28
CA HIS A 151 -21.41 -4.20 14.06
C HIS A 151 -20.45 -3.64 15.14
N SER A 152 -20.63 -4.02 16.41
CA SER A 152 -19.72 -3.60 17.49
C SER A 152 -18.31 -4.17 17.29
N THR A 153 -18.18 -5.45 16.91
CA THR A 153 -16.88 -6.10 16.63
C THR A 153 -16.17 -5.44 15.46
N ILE A 154 -16.90 -5.12 14.38
CA ILE A 154 -16.34 -4.39 13.21
C ILE A 154 -15.84 -3.01 13.63
N THR A 155 -16.66 -2.25 14.37
CA THR A 155 -16.31 -0.90 14.81
C THR A 155 -15.07 -0.91 15.72
N GLN A 156 -14.95 -1.92 16.58
CA GLN A 156 -13.78 -2.12 17.43
C GLN A 156 -12.53 -2.43 16.61
N ALA A 157 -12.60 -3.37 15.65
CA ALA A 157 -11.47 -3.71 14.77
C ALA A 157 -11.02 -2.51 13.92
N LEU A 158 -11.95 -1.74 13.36
CA LEU A 158 -11.63 -0.53 12.61
C LEU A 158 -11.00 0.55 13.52
N THR A 159 -11.38 0.60 14.81
CA THR A 159 -10.78 1.53 15.78
C THR A 159 -9.32 1.16 15.99
N HIS A 160 -9.03 -0.13 16.18
CA HIS A 160 -7.65 -0.63 16.25
C HIS A 160 -6.86 -0.30 14.97
N LEU A 161 -7.46 -0.44 13.78
CA LEU A 161 -6.81 -0.09 12.52
C LEU A 161 -6.37 1.38 12.48
N ARG A 162 -7.24 2.31 12.92
CA ARG A 162 -6.90 3.75 12.94
C ARG A 162 -5.78 4.05 13.93
N THR A 163 -5.82 3.44 15.12
CA THR A 163 -4.73 3.58 16.10
C THR A 163 -3.42 3.01 15.56
N ALA A 164 -3.47 1.83 14.95
CA ALA A 164 -2.31 1.19 14.35
C ALA A 164 -1.75 1.96 13.15
N ALA A 165 -2.60 2.65 12.40
CA ALA A 165 -2.18 3.48 11.28
C ALA A 165 -1.25 4.61 11.72
N LEU A 166 -1.56 5.25 12.85
CA LEU A 166 -0.70 6.26 13.45
C LEU A 166 0.59 5.65 14.00
N ALA A 167 0.50 4.51 14.70
CA ALA A 167 1.64 3.88 15.36
C ALA A 167 2.66 3.27 14.38
N ASN A 168 2.17 2.68 13.28
CA ASN A 168 3.00 1.95 12.31
C ASN A 168 3.18 2.71 10.98
N SER A 169 2.78 3.99 10.94
CA SER A 169 2.85 4.84 9.75
C SER A 169 2.19 4.19 8.52
N ILE A 170 0.95 3.72 8.70
CA ILE A 170 0.13 3.12 7.64
C ILE A 170 -0.70 4.23 6.99
N TRP A 171 -0.60 4.34 5.67
CA TRP A 171 -1.44 5.22 4.88
C TRP A 171 -2.77 4.51 4.58
N LEU A 172 -3.83 5.02 5.19
CA LEU A 172 -5.20 4.58 4.94
C LEU A 172 -5.69 5.17 3.62
N LEU A 173 -6.07 4.31 2.67
CA LEU A 173 -6.51 4.67 1.33
C LEU A 173 -8.00 4.29 1.14
N PRO A 174 -8.94 5.19 1.53
CA PRO A 174 -10.36 4.99 1.28
C PRO A 174 -10.68 5.19 -0.20
N ILE A 175 -11.11 4.14 -0.87
CA ILE A 175 -11.42 4.14 -2.30
C ILE A 175 -12.92 4.26 -2.50
N ASP A 176 -13.30 5.17 -3.40
CA ASP A 176 -14.69 5.30 -3.83
C ASP A 176 -15.03 4.16 -4.79
N THR A 177 -15.78 3.18 -4.31
CA THR A 177 -16.25 2.06 -5.12
C THR A 177 -17.74 2.26 -5.33
N SER A 178 -18.08 3.17 -6.26
CA SER A 178 -19.47 3.43 -6.67
C SER A 178 -20.04 2.23 -7.44
N SER A 179 -20.25 1.13 -6.71
CA SER A 179 -20.85 -0.10 -7.21
C SER A 179 -22.37 0.04 -7.19
N PRO A 180 -23.08 -0.51 -8.20
CA PRO A 180 -24.54 -0.59 -8.15
C PRO A 180 -25.01 -1.28 -6.86
N PRO A 181 -26.13 -0.83 -6.27
CA PRO A 181 -26.65 -1.44 -5.05
C PRO A 181 -26.84 -2.95 -5.23
N GLY A 182 -26.29 -3.74 -4.31
CA GLY A 182 -26.33 -5.21 -4.33
C GLY A 182 -25.10 -5.90 -4.94
N THR A 183 -24.14 -5.15 -5.51
CA THR A 183 -22.88 -5.72 -6.01
C THR A 183 -21.77 -5.48 -5.00
N GLN A 184 -21.14 -6.56 -4.50
CA GLN A 184 -19.95 -6.43 -3.64
C GLN A 184 -18.73 -6.11 -4.49
N THR A 185 -17.99 -5.07 -4.09
CA THR A 185 -16.70 -4.73 -4.69
C THR A 185 -15.72 -5.89 -4.50
N THR A 186 -15.08 -6.31 -5.58
CA THR A 186 -14.06 -7.36 -5.59
C THR A 186 -12.65 -6.79 -5.43
N ASP A 187 -11.67 -7.63 -5.09
CA ASP A 187 -10.30 -7.18 -4.81
C ASP A 187 -9.66 -6.56 -6.06
N THR A 188 -9.93 -7.14 -7.22
CA THR A 188 -9.49 -6.63 -8.53
C THR A 188 -10.14 -5.29 -8.86
N GLN A 189 -11.44 -5.10 -8.54
CA GLN A 189 -12.14 -3.84 -8.73
C GLN A 189 -11.60 -2.76 -7.78
N LEU A 190 -11.44 -3.08 -6.50
CA LEU A 190 -10.90 -2.15 -5.51
C LEU A 190 -9.48 -1.70 -5.91
N LEU A 191 -8.60 -2.65 -6.28
CA LEU A 191 -7.27 -2.32 -6.77
C LEU A 191 -7.33 -1.45 -8.02
N ARG A 192 -8.22 -1.76 -8.98
CA ARG A 192 -8.40 -0.99 -10.22
C ARG A 192 -8.79 0.47 -9.92
N HIS A 193 -9.74 0.70 -9.03
CA HIS A 193 -10.15 2.04 -8.64
C HIS A 193 -9.05 2.78 -7.87
N GLY A 194 -8.21 2.06 -7.12
CA GLY A 194 -7.11 2.62 -6.34
C GLY A 194 -5.81 2.88 -7.09
N GLN A 195 -5.62 2.39 -8.33
CA GLN A 195 -4.31 2.45 -9.02
C GLN A 195 -3.73 3.87 -9.14
N MET A 196 -4.58 4.89 -9.25
CA MET A 196 -4.16 6.30 -9.33
C MET A 196 -3.47 6.79 -8.05
N GLN A 197 -3.67 6.14 -6.91
CA GLN A 197 -2.97 6.47 -5.66
C GLN A 197 -1.49 6.08 -5.70
N PHE A 198 -1.06 5.28 -6.68
CA PHE A 198 0.29 4.73 -6.72
C PHE A 198 1.30 5.56 -7.53
N VAL A 199 0.91 6.74 -8.03
CA VAL A 199 1.73 7.59 -8.93
C VAL A 199 3.11 7.96 -8.37
N ASN A 200 3.26 7.98 -7.05
CA ASN A 200 4.50 8.33 -6.35
C ASN A 200 5.44 7.14 -6.10
N TYR A 201 4.96 5.91 -6.37
CA TYR A 201 5.73 4.69 -6.21
C TYR A 201 6.23 4.22 -7.56
N ASP A 202 7.42 3.65 -7.61
CA ASP A 202 7.88 2.87 -8.75
C ASP A 202 7.21 1.49 -8.74
N SER A 203 6.98 0.93 -7.55
CA SER A 203 6.27 -0.35 -7.39
C SER A 203 5.55 -0.50 -6.06
N VAL A 204 4.42 -1.19 -6.09
CA VAL A 204 3.60 -1.53 -4.93
C VAL A 204 3.38 -3.04 -4.90
N LEU A 205 3.81 -3.70 -3.83
CA LEU A 205 3.59 -5.13 -3.63
C LEU A 205 2.33 -5.36 -2.78
N TYR A 206 1.30 -5.91 -3.40
CA TYR A 206 0.16 -6.46 -2.69
C TYR A 206 0.50 -7.83 -2.10
N LEU A 207 0.12 -8.01 -0.84
CA LEU A 207 0.16 -9.30 -0.15
C LEU A 207 -1.24 -9.62 0.37
N GLN A 208 -1.70 -10.84 0.14
CA GLN A 208 -3.01 -11.28 0.58
C GLN A 208 -3.04 -11.50 2.11
N THR A 209 -4.13 -11.07 2.73
CA THR A 209 -4.47 -11.34 4.13
C THR A 209 -5.63 -12.34 4.19
N PRO A 210 -5.72 -13.20 5.23
CA PRO A 210 -4.81 -13.32 6.37
C PRO A 210 -3.45 -13.93 6.01
N GLY A 211 -2.43 -13.57 6.77
CA GLY A 211 -1.08 -14.11 6.61
C GLY A 211 -0.12 -13.59 7.68
N LEU A 212 1.09 -14.15 7.71
CA LEU A 212 2.08 -13.91 8.75
C LEU A 212 3.45 -13.61 8.14
N VAL A 213 4.10 -12.53 8.60
CA VAL A 213 5.51 -12.25 8.29
C VAL A 213 6.37 -13.17 9.14
N THR A 214 7.18 -13.99 8.48
CA THR A 214 8.13 -14.91 9.11
C THR A 214 9.54 -14.33 9.14
N ASP A 215 9.91 -13.58 8.10
CA ASP A 215 11.22 -12.92 7.99
C ASP A 215 11.09 -11.65 7.14
N VAL A 216 11.39 -10.49 7.73
CA VAL A 216 11.25 -9.18 7.07
C VAL A 216 12.32 -9.01 5.98
N THR A 217 13.53 -9.52 6.17
CA THR A 217 14.62 -9.41 5.18
C THR A 217 14.31 -10.23 3.94
N ASN A 218 13.79 -11.45 4.12
CA ASN A 218 13.32 -12.28 3.00
C ASN A 218 12.10 -11.65 2.32
N LEU A 219 11.22 -10.99 3.07
CA LEU A 219 10.09 -10.28 2.48
C LEU A 219 10.52 -9.05 1.66
N ASP A 220 11.49 -8.29 2.15
CA ASP A 220 12.09 -7.16 1.42
C ASP A 220 12.79 -7.65 0.15
N ALA A 221 13.41 -8.83 0.19
CA ALA A 221 14.07 -9.43 -0.96
C ALA A 221 13.11 -9.65 -2.13
N VAL A 222 11.79 -9.79 -1.91
CA VAL A 222 10.79 -9.87 -2.99
C VAL A 222 10.86 -8.65 -3.92
N LEU A 223 11.10 -7.46 -3.37
CA LEU A 223 11.18 -6.22 -4.14
C LEU A 223 12.62 -5.84 -4.50
N LEU A 224 13.61 -6.28 -3.72
CA LEU A 224 14.97 -5.76 -3.77
C LEU A 224 16.01 -6.73 -4.36
N SER A 225 15.73 -8.03 -4.40
CA SER A 225 16.73 -9.03 -4.85
C SER A 225 16.82 -9.17 -6.37
N HIS A 226 15.74 -8.84 -7.08
CA HIS A 226 15.65 -8.96 -8.53
C HIS A 226 15.24 -7.63 -9.16
N PRO A 227 15.71 -7.31 -10.38
CA PRO A 227 15.20 -6.17 -11.12
C PRO A 227 13.68 -6.27 -11.28
N LEU A 228 12.98 -5.17 -11.01
CA LEU A 228 11.54 -5.12 -11.20
C LEU A 228 11.21 -4.95 -12.69
N PRO A 229 10.14 -5.59 -13.20
CA PRO A 229 9.67 -5.35 -14.55
C PRO A 229 9.22 -3.89 -14.68
N GLY A 230 9.18 -3.37 -15.89
CA GLY A 230 8.82 -1.96 -16.08
C GLY A 230 8.35 -1.67 -17.48
N LYS A 231 8.47 -0.40 -17.89
CA LYS A 231 8.29 -0.03 -19.28
C LYS A 231 9.30 -0.80 -20.13
N HIS A 232 8.84 -1.31 -21.26
CA HIS A 232 9.70 -1.98 -22.23
C HIS A 232 10.86 -1.06 -22.60
N ASP A 233 12.07 -1.50 -22.27
CA ASP A 233 13.32 -0.84 -22.56
C ASP A 233 14.23 -1.85 -23.27
N PRO A 234 14.53 -1.66 -24.57
CA PRO A 234 15.43 -2.54 -25.31
C PRO A 234 16.83 -2.66 -24.67
N ALA A 235 17.30 -1.62 -23.97
CA ALA A 235 18.59 -1.61 -23.31
C ALA A 235 18.59 -2.40 -21.98
N ARG A 236 17.40 -2.71 -21.43
CA ARG A 236 17.23 -3.48 -20.19
C ARG A 236 16.32 -4.68 -20.46
N PRO A 237 16.87 -5.84 -20.87
CA PRO A 237 16.08 -7.05 -21.15
C PRO A 237 15.11 -7.45 -20.04
N ASP A 238 15.51 -7.29 -18.77
CA ASP A 238 14.69 -7.61 -17.60
C ASP A 238 13.42 -6.73 -17.47
N SER A 239 13.32 -5.64 -18.24
CA SER A 239 12.13 -4.79 -18.27
C SER A 239 10.94 -5.45 -18.95
N TYR A 240 11.18 -6.34 -19.93
CA TYR A 240 10.14 -7.01 -20.72
C TYR A 240 10.25 -8.53 -20.69
N ASN A 241 11.44 -9.07 -20.42
CA ASN A 241 11.67 -10.50 -20.22
C ASN A 241 12.24 -10.73 -18.82
N ASN A 242 11.43 -10.42 -17.81
CA ASN A 242 11.85 -10.53 -16.42
C ASN A 242 11.86 -12.00 -15.96
N PRO A 243 12.94 -12.49 -15.32
CA PRO A 243 12.99 -13.85 -14.81
C PRO A 243 12.06 -14.05 -13.61
N ALA A 244 12.04 -13.11 -12.67
CA ALA A 244 11.33 -13.17 -11.40
C ALA A 244 9.82 -12.88 -11.52
N TRP A 245 9.43 -12.03 -12.45
CA TRP A 245 8.07 -11.52 -12.57
C TRP A 245 7.46 -11.84 -13.93
N MET A 246 6.17 -12.14 -13.94
CA MET A 246 5.38 -12.37 -15.15
C MET A 246 4.28 -11.33 -15.25
N ALA A 247 4.20 -10.63 -16.37
CA ALA A 247 3.15 -9.63 -16.60
C ALA A 247 1.78 -10.31 -16.70
N VAL A 248 0.85 -9.88 -15.85
CA VAL A 248 -0.53 -10.36 -15.82
C VAL A 248 -1.45 -9.16 -15.71
N PRO A 249 -2.27 -8.87 -16.74
CA PRO A 249 -3.16 -7.72 -16.71
C PRO A 249 -4.31 -7.95 -15.74
N LEU A 250 -4.68 -6.90 -15.01
CA LEU A 250 -5.83 -6.92 -14.11
C LEU A 250 -7.15 -7.02 -14.90
N ARG A 251 -8.02 -7.96 -14.53
CA ARG A 251 -9.32 -8.19 -15.20
C ARG A 251 -10.51 -8.04 -14.23
N PRO A 252 -10.85 -6.80 -13.83
CA PRO A 252 -11.84 -6.54 -12.78
C PRO A 252 -13.26 -7.01 -13.12
N ASP A 253 -13.59 -7.17 -14.41
CA ASP A 253 -14.91 -7.62 -14.84
C ASP A 253 -15.08 -9.15 -14.81
N ARG A 254 -13.98 -9.90 -14.68
CA ARG A 254 -13.96 -11.38 -14.79
C ARG A 254 -13.41 -12.07 -13.56
N GLU A 255 -12.47 -11.44 -12.87
CA GLU A 255 -11.73 -12.02 -11.76
C GLU A 255 -12.10 -11.31 -10.48
N ARG A 256 -12.43 -12.05 -9.42
CA ARG A 256 -12.80 -11.48 -8.11
C ARG A 256 -11.60 -11.31 -7.17
N VAL A 257 -10.63 -12.21 -7.30
CA VAL A 257 -9.42 -12.27 -6.49
C VAL A 257 -8.24 -11.90 -7.37
N LEU A 258 -7.23 -11.25 -6.79
CA LEU A 258 -6.01 -10.92 -7.51
C LEU A 258 -5.24 -12.21 -7.88
N PRO A 259 -4.61 -12.26 -9.07
CA PRO A 259 -3.81 -13.40 -9.46
C PRO A 259 -2.49 -13.44 -8.69
N GLY A 260 -1.81 -14.58 -8.70
CA GLY A 260 -0.47 -14.73 -8.10
C GLY A 260 -0.43 -15.37 -6.72
N ASP A 261 -1.50 -16.08 -6.33
CA ASP A 261 -1.55 -16.95 -5.13
C ASP A 261 -1.03 -16.28 -3.86
N GLY A 262 -1.45 -15.02 -3.66
CA GLY A 262 -1.22 -14.23 -2.46
C GLY A 262 -0.16 -13.14 -2.56
N ALA A 263 0.52 -12.99 -3.71
CA ALA A 263 1.36 -11.82 -4.00
C ALA A 263 1.10 -11.27 -5.40
N TYR A 264 0.92 -9.95 -5.51
CA TYR A 264 0.71 -9.27 -6.79
C TYR A 264 1.48 -7.95 -6.82
N LEU A 265 2.31 -7.74 -7.84
CA LEU A 265 3.13 -6.55 -7.98
C LEU A 265 2.50 -5.57 -8.97
N VAL A 266 2.33 -4.32 -8.55
CA VAL A 266 1.95 -3.21 -9.42
C VAL A 266 3.17 -2.35 -9.66
N THR A 267 3.69 -2.33 -10.90
CA THR A 267 4.77 -1.43 -11.30
C THR A 267 4.18 -0.21 -11.97
N VAL A 268 4.67 0.98 -11.64
CA VAL A 268 4.14 2.23 -12.13
C VAL A 268 5.19 2.90 -12.99
N ASN A 269 4.84 3.20 -14.24
CA ASN A 269 5.74 3.81 -15.20
C ASN A 269 5.23 5.19 -15.58
N ARG A 270 6.11 6.19 -15.57
CA ARG A 270 5.81 7.50 -16.14
C ARG A 270 6.02 7.45 -17.64
N VAL A 271 4.97 7.71 -18.41
CA VAL A 271 4.99 7.64 -19.87
C VAL A 271 4.88 9.06 -20.45
N GLY A 272 5.83 9.42 -21.33
CA GLY A 272 5.82 10.70 -22.03
C GLY A 272 6.34 11.89 -21.22
N SER A 273 6.32 13.08 -21.84
CA SER A 273 6.76 14.34 -21.24
C SER A 273 5.70 15.00 -20.35
N VAL A 274 4.45 14.53 -20.38
CA VAL A 274 3.31 15.15 -19.69
C VAL A 274 2.54 14.11 -18.88
N GLY A 275 3.08 13.76 -17.70
CA GLY A 275 2.32 13.20 -16.58
C GLY A 275 1.47 11.94 -16.80
N GLN A 276 1.57 11.22 -17.92
CA GLN A 276 0.83 9.98 -18.11
C GLN A 276 1.47 8.89 -17.24
N VAL A 277 0.64 8.13 -16.54
CA VAL A 277 1.08 7.06 -15.64
C VAL A 277 0.47 5.75 -16.11
N GLU A 278 1.33 4.76 -16.32
CA GLU A 278 0.94 3.41 -16.72
C GLU A 278 1.25 2.43 -15.59
N ALA A 279 0.19 1.90 -14.97
CA ALA A 279 0.30 0.84 -13.97
C ALA A 279 0.19 -0.53 -14.64
N ARG A 280 1.16 -1.42 -14.37
CA ARG A 280 1.22 -2.79 -14.90
C ARG A 280 1.24 -3.80 -13.77
N GLY A 281 0.43 -4.84 -13.93
CA GLY A 281 0.32 -5.94 -12.99
C GLY A 281 1.27 -7.09 -13.30
N HIS A 282 1.82 -7.70 -12.25
CA HIS A 282 2.72 -8.83 -12.36
C HIS A 282 2.48 -9.84 -11.24
N VAL A 283 2.72 -11.10 -11.54
CA VAL A 283 2.74 -12.20 -10.58
C VAL A 283 4.16 -12.74 -10.46
N MET A 284 4.47 -13.30 -9.29
CA MET A 284 5.75 -13.94 -9.01
C MET A 284 5.88 -15.23 -9.84
N ARG A 285 7.04 -15.47 -10.45
CA ARG A 285 7.37 -16.76 -11.07
C ARG A 285 7.92 -17.71 -10.01
N ARG A 286 7.18 -18.79 -9.74
CA ARG A 286 7.53 -19.77 -8.71
C ARG A 286 8.67 -20.70 -9.13
N GLU A 287 8.92 -20.78 -10.44
CA GLU A 287 9.97 -21.62 -11.02
C GLU A 287 11.37 -21.02 -10.80
N VAL A 288 11.46 -19.74 -10.41
CA VAL A 288 12.73 -19.08 -10.10
C VAL A 288 13.18 -19.52 -8.71
N ARG A 289 13.99 -20.58 -8.72
CA ARG A 289 14.61 -21.13 -7.51
C ARG A 289 15.94 -20.46 -7.17
N ASP A 290 16.54 -19.75 -8.12
CA ASP A 290 17.77 -18.99 -7.89
C ASP A 290 17.54 -17.97 -6.76
N GLY A 291 18.38 -18.03 -5.74
CA GLY A 291 18.23 -17.21 -4.53
C GLY A 291 16.96 -17.47 -3.70
N GLY A 292 16.21 -18.54 -3.98
CA GLY A 292 14.98 -18.90 -3.24
C GLY A 292 13.78 -17.99 -3.54
N PHE A 293 13.83 -17.19 -4.59
CA PHE A 293 12.83 -16.14 -4.86
C PHE A 293 11.38 -16.64 -4.88
N GLY A 294 11.10 -17.72 -5.61
CA GLY A 294 9.75 -18.29 -5.72
C GLY A 294 9.16 -18.80 -4.40
N GLY A 295 9.96 -18.93 -3.34
CA GLY A 295 9.52 -19.35 -2.00
C GLY A 295 9.37 -18.22 -0.98
N LEU A 296 9.68 -16.97 -1.35
CA LEU A 296 9.64 -15.84 -0.41
C LEU A 296 8.22 -15.48 0.03
N VAL A 297 7.22 -15.73 -0.82
CA VAL A 297 5.79 -15.66 -0.48
C VAL A 297 5.11 -16.95 -0.89
N ARG A 298 4.42 -17.60 0.05
CA ARG A 298 3.82 -18.92 -0.19
C ARG A 298 2.62 -19.21 0.69
N GLY A 299 1.87 -20.24 0.30
CA GLY A 299 0.83 -20.82 1.14
C GLY A 299 1.38 -21.71 2.27
N VAL A 300 0.52 -22.00 3.26
CA VAL A 300 0.83 -22.89 4.38
C VAL A 300 1.17 -24.32 3.92
N ALA A 301 0.48 -24.85 2.91
CA ALA A 301 0.52 -26.26 2.51
C ALA A 301 1.60 -26.65 1.49
N GLU A 302 2.58 -25.78 1.20
CA GLU A 302 3.64 -26.10 0.23
C GLU A 302 4.80 -26.87 0.90
N ASP A 303 5.04 -28.14 0.60
CA ASP A 303 5.98 -28.94 1.43
C ASP A 303 7.47 -28.60 1.24
N THR A 304 7.84 -27.80 0.24
CA THR A 304 9.24 -27.46 -0.05
C THR A 304 9.65 -26.13 0.57
N TRP A 305 10.39 -26.21 1.68
CA TRP A 305 11.26 -25.12 2.10
C TRP A 305 12.48 -25.15 1.16
N GLY A 306 12.76 -24.04 0.48
CA GLY A 306 14.10 -23.86 -0.08
C GLY A 306 15.11 -23.71 1.07
N ASP A 307 16.40 -23.61 0.75
CA ASP A 307 17.43 -23.34 1.77
C ASP A 307 17.16 -22.01 2.52
N THR A 308 16.44 -21.08 1.88
CA THR A 308 15.85 -19.88 2.46
C THR A 308 14.36 -20.07 2.74
N GLY A 309 13.96 -19.88 4.00
CA GLY A 309 12.55 -19.89 4.41
C GLY A 309 11.75 -18.71 3.86
N PRO A 310 10.41 -18.74 3.90
CA PRO A 310 9.59 -17.65 3.39
C PRO A 310 9.78 -16.37 4.20
N GLY A 311 9.56 -15.22 3.56
CA GLY A 311 9.39 -13.95 4.24
C GLY A 311 7.94 -13.71 4.68
N TYR A 312 6.98 -14.23 3.92
CA TYR A 312 5.56 -14.13 4.20
C TYR A 312 4.81 -15.43 3.90
N VAL A 313 3.94 -15.84 4.82
CA VAL A 313 3.07 -17.01 4.64
C VAL A 313 1.62 -16.56 4.56
N VAL A 314 0.99 -16.83 3.43
CA VAL A 314 -0.41 -16.52 3.13
C VAL A 314 -1.27 -17.66 3.69
N PHE A 315 -2.31 -17.30 4.44
CA PHE A 315 -3.22 -18.27 5.01
C PHE A 315 -4.40 -18.46 4.09
N GLY A 316 -4.79 -19.72 3.87
CA GLY A 316 -6.05 -20.01 3.19
C GLY A 316 -7.22 -19.52 4.03
N THR A 317 -8.33 -19.21 3.38
CA THR A 317 -9.60 -18.92 4.06
C THR A 317 -10.57 -20.09 3.92
N GLU A 318 -11.48 -20.21 4.88
CA GLU A 318 -12.66 -21.07 4.83
C GLU A 318 -13.80 -20.37 4.05
N GLU A 319 -14.89 -21.09 3.75
CA GLU A 319 -16.00 -20.56 2.95
C GLU A 319 -16.68 -19.35 3.63
N ASP A 320 -16.71 -19.34 4.95
CA ASP A 320 -17.23 -18.25 5.77
C ASP A 320 -16.28 -17.05 5.87
N GLY A 321 -15.04 -17.18 5.39
CA GLY A 321 -14.00 -16.15 5.42
C GLY A 321 -13.00 -16.28 6.57
N ARG A 322 -13.16 -17.24 7.48
CA ARG A 322 -12.21 -17.48 8.57
C ARG A 322 -10.85 -17.89 8.04
N ALA A 323 -9.78 -17.47 8.74
CA ALA A 323 -8.45 -17.99 8.49
C ALA A 323 -8.43 -19.50 8.77
N ARG A 324 -8.02 -20.30 7.78
CA ARG A 324 -7.94 -21.74 7.89
C ARG A 324 -6.89 -22.13 8.93
N TRP A 325 -7.34 -22.84 9.96
CA TRP A 325 -6.52 -23.26 11.09
C TRP A 325 -6.05 -24.72 10.97
N GLU A 326 -6.82 -25.58 10.31
CA GLU A 326 -6.48 -26.98 10.14
C GLU A 326 -5.18 -27.15 9.34
N ARG A 327 -4.26 -27.98 9.86
CA ARG A 327 -2.93 -28.25 9.28
C ARG A 327 -2.09 -26.98 9.08
N ASN A 328 -2.29 -25.96 9.92
CA ASN A 328 -1.52 -24.73 9.91
C ASN A 328 -0.73 -24.56 11.22
N GLU A 329 0.53 -24.96 11.21
CA GLU A 329 1.43 -24.86 12.38
C GLU A 329 1.67 -23.41 12.81
N LEU A 330 1.54 -22.46 11.87
CA LEU A 330 1.72 -21.02 12.14
C LEU A 330 0.45 -20.36 12.69
N TYR A 331 -0.69 -21.05 12.69
CA TYR A 331 -1.95 -20.48 13.16
C TYR A 331 -1.87 -19.99 14.62
N GLY A 332 -1.25 -20.76 15.50
CA GLY A 332 -1.08 -20.37 16.91
C GLY A 332 -0.17 -19.15 17.11
N ALA A 333 0.82 -18.95 16.25
CA ALA A 333 1.65 -17.75 16.26
C ALA A 333 0.87 -16.53 15.74
N TRP A 334 0.17 -16.69 14.62
CA TRP A 334 -0.70 -15.67 14.05
C TRP A 334 -1.80 -15.23 15.01
N ARG A 335 -2.51 -16.18 15.64
CA ARG A 335 -3.58 -15.92 16.61
C ARG A 335 -3.10 -15.07 17.78
N ARG A 336 -1.93 -15.40 18.34
CA ARG A 336 -1.30 -14.62 19.43
C ARG A 336 -0.90 -13.23 18.97
N GLY A 337 -0.34 -13.10 17.76
CA GLY A 337 0.00 -11.81 17.17
C GLY A 337 -1.22 -10.91 16.97
N VAL A 338 -2.30 -11.48 16.42
CA VAL A 338 -3.58 -10.78 16.21
C VAL A 338 -4.16 -10.29 17.54
N GLU A 339 -4.16 -11.12 18.58
CA GLU A 339 -4.62 -10.71 19.92
C GLU A 339 -3.76 -9.58 20.50
N GLY A 340 -2.45 -9.59 20.21
CA GLY A 340 -1.53 -8.54 20.66
C GLY A 340 -1.80 -7.17 20.01
N VAL A 341 -2.24 -7.13 18.75
CA VAL A 341 -2.51 -5.87 18.04
C VAL A 341 -3.97 -5.43 18.08
N CYS A 342 -4.90 -6.36 18.29
CA CYS A 342 -6.33 -6.13 18.42
C CYS A 342 -6.90 -6.79 19.69
N PRO A 343 -6.48 -6.33 20.88
CA PRO A 343 -6.92 -6.95 22.13
C PRO A 343 -8.43 -6.82 22.31
N GLY A 344 -9.08 -7.92 22.68
CA GLY A 344 -10.51 -7.95 22.99
C GLY A 344 -11.43 -7.90 21.77
N VAL A 345 -10.91 -8.04 20.55
CA VAL A 345 -11.73 -8.27 19.35
C VAL A 345 -12.00 -9.77 19.24
N GLY A 346 -13.19 -10.19 19.69
CA GLY A 346 -13.65 -11.58 19.59
C GLY A 346 -14.12 -11.92 18.17
N PHE A 347 -13.55 -12.97 17.58
CA PHE A 347 -13.96 -13.48 16.26
C PHE A 347 -14.99 -14.61 16.36
N GLU A 348 -15.12 -15.22 17.54
CA GLU A 348 -16.13 -16.23 17.82
C GLU A 348 -17.53 -15.64 17.69
N GLY A 349 -18.45 -16.35 17.03
CA GLY A 349 -19.80 -15.88 16.74
C GLY A 349 -19.91 -14.78 15.67
N PHE A 350 -18.81 -14.25 15.12
CA PHE A 350 -18.88 -13.30 14.00
C PHE A 350 -19.33 -13.97 12.69
N TYR A 351 -18.91 -15.23 12.51
CA TYR A 351 -19.15 -16.05 11.32
C TYR A 351 -20.39 -16.95 11.43
N GLU A 352 -20.98 -17.04 12.61
CA GLU A 352 -22.29 -17.66 12.87
C GLU A 352 -23.41 -16.67 12.53
#